data_AF-A0A8T2H9A2-F1
#
_entry.id   AF-A0A8T2H9A2-F1
#
_cell.length_a   1.000
_cell.length_b   1.000
_cell.length_c   1.000
_cell.angle_alpha   90.00
_cell.angle_beta   90.00
_cell.angle_gamma   90.00
#
_symmetry.space_group_name_H-M   'P 1'
#
loop_
_entity.id
_entity.type
_entity.pdbx_description
1 polymer ?
#
loop_
_entity_poly.entity_id
_entity_poly.type
_entity_poly.pdbx_seq_one_letter_code
_entity_poly.pdbx_strand_id
1 'polypeptide(L)'
;MDEEDVCESYMMREITKKRKLTPIQLRLLEESFEEEKRLEPDRKLWLAEKLGLQPSQVAVWFQNRRARYKTKQLEHDCDSLKASYAKLKTDWDILFVQNQTLKSKVDLLKEKLKMQENLETQSIERKRLGEEGSSVKSDNTQYSEEEGLENQYSFPELAVLGFYYDPTLTASNLRL
;
A
#
# COMPACT_ATOMS: atom_id res chain seq x y z
N MET A 1 -35.55 -23.80 -55.66
CA MET A 1 -35.68 -23.75 -54.20
C MET A 1 -34.31 -23.85 -53.56
N ASP A 2 -33.54 -22.82 -53.28
CA ASP A 2 -33.27 -21.51 -53.91
C ASP A 2 -31.91 -21.09 -53.30
N GLU A 3 -30.89 -20.84 -54.12
CA GLU A 3 -29.55 -20.40 -53.68
C GLU A 3 -29.51 -18.90 -53.29
N GLU A 4 -30.66 -18.22 -53.31
CA GLU A 4 -30.75 -16.77 -53.07
C GLU A 4 -30.77 -16.38 -51.57
N ASP A 5 -31.06 -17.32 -50.65
CA ASP A 5 -31.26 -17.00 -49.23
C ASP A 5 -29.94 -16.83 -48.43
N VAL A 6 -28.82 -17.32 -48.97
CA VAL A 6 -27.51 -17.19 -48.32
C VAL A 6 -26.94 -15.77 -48.47
N CYS A 7 -27.31 -15.06 -49.55
CA CYS A 7 -26.81 -13.73 -49.87
C CYS A 7 -27.43 -12.64 -48.97
N GLU A 8 -28.72 -12.78 -48.61
CA GLU A 8 -29.45 -11.83 -47.75
C GLU A 8 -28.80 -11.71 -46.35
N SER A 9 -28.32 -12.83 -45.81
CA SER A 9 -27.69 -12.89 -44.48
C SER A 9 -26.31 -12.20 -44.44
N TYR A 10 -25.60 -12.20 -45.57
CA TYR A 10 -24.31 -11.51 -45.72
C TYR A 10 -24.51 -10.01 -45.97
N MET A 11 -25.56 -9.62 -46.69
CA MET A 11 -25.92 -8.22 -46.91
C MET A 11 -26.43 -7.54 -45.62
N MET A 12 -27.17 -8.23 -44.75
CA MET A 12 -27.56 -7.69 -43.43
C MET A 12 -26.38 -7.40 -42.50
N ARG A 13 -25.27 -8.14 -42.64
CA ARG A 13 -24.04 -7.90 -41.88
C ARG A 13 -23.33 -6.63 -42.35
N GLU A 14 -23.38 -6.32 -43.65
CA GLU A 14 -22.79 -5.13 -44.27
C GLU A 14 -23.68 -3.87 -44.17
N ILE A 15 -25.01 -4.00 -44.06
CA ILE A 15 -25.94 -2.87 -43.89
C ILE A 15 -25.84 -2.22 -42.50
N THR A 16 -25.22 -2.88 -41.52
CA THR A 16 -24.84 -2.27 -40.22
C THR A 16 -23.70 -1.25 -40.31
N LYS A 17 -23.45 -0.70 -41.51
CA LYS A 17 -22.82 0.61 -41.74
C LYS A 17 -23.21 1.55 -40.60
N LYS A 18 -22.21 1.85 -39.77
CA LYS A 18 -22.21 2.66 -38.56
C LYS A 18 -23.11 3.91 -38.66
N ARG A 19 -24.42 3.76 -38.50
CA ARG A 19 -25.32 4.90 -38.27
C ARG A 19 -24.97 5.44 -36.89
N LYS A 20 -24.24 6.56 -36.88
CA LYS A 20 -23.93 7.29 -35.64
C LYS A 20 -25.26 7.69 -35.00
N LEU A 21 -25.42 7.38 -33.72
CA LEU A 21 -26.54 7.88 -32.92
C LEU A 21 -26.54 9.41 -32.97
N THR A 22 -27.72 10.01 -33.08
CA THR A 22 -27.84 11.47 -33.07
C THR A 22 -27.45 12.03 -31.70
N PRO A 23 -27.02 13.29 -31.61
CA PRO A 23 -26.69 13.91 -30.32
C PRO A 23 -27.85 13.84 -29.31
N ILE A 24 -29.10 13.97 -29.80
CA ILE A 24 -30.30 13.85 -28.97
C ILE A 24 -30.46 12.42 -28.45
N GLN A 25 -30.27 11.41 -29.30
CA GLN A 25 -30.32 10.00 -28.86
C GLN A 25 -29.24 9.69 -27.83
N LEU A 26 -28.00 10.18 -28.04
CA LEU A 26 -26.91 10.03 -27.08
C LEU A 26 -27.24 10.66 -25.74
N ARG A 27 -27.74 11.91 -25.75
CA ARG A 27 -28.11 12.61 -24.53
C ARG A 27 -29.17 11.85 -23.73
N LEU A 28 -30.22 11.36 -24.38
CA LEU A 28 -31.28 10.59 -23.71
C LEU A 28 -30.77 9.25 -23.16
N LEU A 29 -29.87 8.58 -23.89
CA LEU A 29 -29.21 7.37 -23.41
C LEU A 29 -28.29 7.66 -22.22
N GLU A 30 -27.60 8.80 -22.21
CA GLU A 30 -26.76 9.25 -21.10
C GLU A 30 -27.56 9.61 -19.86
N GLU A 31 -28.64 10.39 -19.99
CA GLU A 31 -29.57 10.72 -18.91
C GLU A 31 -30.13 9.42 -18.29
N SER A 32 -30.62 8.51 -19.13
CA SER A 32 -31.09 7.19 -18.70
C SER A 32 -29.99 6.36 -18.02
N PHE A 33 -28.76 6.37 -18.52
CA PHE A 33 -27.65 5.66 -17.88
C PHE A 33 -27.28 6.25 -16.52
N GLU A 34 -27.42 7.56 -16.34
CA GLU A 34 -27.13 8.21 -15.07
C GLU A 34 -28.14 7.84 -13.98
N GLU A 35 -29.42 7.75 -14.36
CA GLU A 35 -30.48 7.25 -13.46
C GLU A 35 -30.25 5.80 -13.02
N GLU A 36 -29.94 4.92 -13.97
CA GLU A 36 -29.72 3.51 -13.68
C GLU A 36 -28.69 2.89 -14.64
N LYS A 37 -27.59 2.41 -14.07
CA LYS A 37 -26.44 1.84 -14.79
C LYS A 37 -26.72 0.44 -15.36
N ARG A 38 -27.72 -0.26 -14.82
CA ARG A 38 -28.20 -1.57 -15.28
C ARG A 38 -29.34 -1.35 -16.30
N LEU A 39 -29.32 -2.14 -17.37
CA LEU A 39 -30.34 -2.06 -18.41
C LEU A 39 -31.28 -3.25 -18.30
N GLU A 40 -32.45 -3.03 -17.70
CA GLU A 40 -33.48 -4.05 -17.61
C GLU A 40 -34.13 -4.35 -18.98
N PRO A 41 -34.63 -5.58 -19.20
CA PRO A 41 -35.27 -5.96 -20.45
C PRO A 41 -36.42 -5.04 -20.86
N ASP A 42 -37.31 -4.70 -19.92
CA ASP A 42 -38.48 -3.85 -20.19
C ASP A 42 -38.06 -2.40 -20.49
N ARG A 43 -37.10 -1.89 -19.71
CA ARG A 43 -36.52 -0.56 -19.92
C ARG A 43 -35.81 -0.44 -21.25
N LYS A 44 -35.11 -1.50 -21.69
CA LYS A 44 -34.48 -1.56 -23.01
C LYS A 44 -35.51 -1.43 -24.13
N LEU A 45 -36.64 -2.13 -24.02
CA LEU A 45 -37.71 -2.06 -25.02
C LEU A 45 -38.31 -0.64 -25.06
N TRP A 46 -38.61 -0.07 -23.89
CA TRP A 46 -39.13 1.29 -23.79
C TRP A 46 -38.17 2.35 -24.37
N LEU A 47 -36.86 2.25 -24.06
CA LEU A 47 -35.84 3.15 -24.61
C LEU A 47 -35.69 2.99 -26.13
N ALA A 48 -35.73 1.75 -26.61
CA ALA A 48 -35.64 1.46 -28.04
C ALA A 48 -36.80 2.11 -28.81
N GLU A 49 -38.03 1.95 -28.33
CA GLU A 49 -39.22 2.57 -28.91
C GLU A 49 -39.14 4.09 -28.86
N LYS A 50 -38.85 4.67 -27.68
CA LYS A 50 -38.75 6.13 -27.49
C LYS A 50 -37.70 6.79 -28.37
N LEU A 51 -36.60 6.10 -28.64
CA LEU A 51 -35.46 6.63 -29.42
C LEU A 51 -35.53 6.28 -30.91
N GLY A 52 -36.49 5.45 -31.32
CA GLY A 52 -36.57 4.89 -32.68
C GLY A 52 -35.35 4.03 -33.03
N LEU A 53 -34.80 3.30 -32.06
CA LEU A 53 -33.62 2.47 -32.19
C LEU A 53 -33.97 0.98 -32.08
N GLN A 54 -33.12 0.12 -32.63
CA GLN A 54 -33.24 -1.32 -32.37
C GLN A 54 -32.83 -1.64 -30.92
N PRO A 55 -33.52 -2.55 -30.21
CA PRO A 55 -33.16 -2.96 -28.85
C PRO A 55 -31.70 -3.43 -28.72
N SER A 56 -31.14 -4.03 -29.78
CA SER A 56 -29.74 -4.43 -29.85
C SER A 56 -28.77 -3.24 -29.81
N GLN A 57 -29.11 -2.12 -30.46
CA GLN A 57 -28.30 -0.90 -30.45
C GLN A 57 -28.25 -0.28 -29.06
N VAL A 58 -29.39 -0.24 -28.36
CA VAL A 58 -29.46 0.22 -26.96
C VAL A 58 -28.60 -0.68 -26.07
N ALA A 59 -28.70 -2.00 -26.21
CA ALA A 59 -27.91 -2.94 -25.43
C ALA A 59 -26.39 -2.75 -25.64
N VAL A 60 -25.94 -2.67 -26.90
CA VAL A 60 -24.53 -2.43 -27.25
C VAL A 60 -24.05 -1.09 -26.73
N TRP A 61 -24.88 -0.04 -26.82
CA TRP A 61 -24.53 1.27 -26.29
C TRP A 61 -24.33 1.21 -24.76
N PHE A 62 -25.24 0.58 -24.01
CA PHE A 62 -25.11 0.42 -22.55
C PHE A 62 -23.89 -0.42 -22.17
N GLN A 63 -23.59 -1.48 -22.91
CA GLN A 63 -22.37 -2.28 -22.71
C GLN A 63 -21.11 -1.42 -22.87
N ASN A 64 -21.01 -0.69 -23.98
CA ASN A 64 -19.88 0.21 -24.25
C ASN A 64 -19.78 1.33 -23.21
N ARG A 65 -20.92 1.88 -22.80
CA ARG A 65 -20.96 2.93 -21.78
C ARG A 65 -20.47 2.41 -20.43
N ARG A 66 -20.89 1.22 -20.00
CA ARG A 66 -20.38 0.56 -18.79
C ARG A 66 -18.88 0.28 -18.87
N ALA A 67 -18.39 -0.19 -20.01
CA ALA A 67 -16.96 -0.42 -20.20
C ALA A 67 -16.15 0.87 -19.99
N ARG A 68 -16.56 1.97 -20.65
CA ARG A 68 -15.90 3.28 -20.48
C ARG A 68 -16.02 3.82 -19.05
N TYR A 69 -17.17 3.64 -18.41
CA TYR A 69 -17.37 4.05 -17.01
C TYR A 69 -16.43 3.29 -16.08
N LYS A 70 -16.32 1.97 -16.23
CA LYS A 70 -15.40 1.14 -15.45
C LYS A 70 -13.95 1.54 -15.65
N THR A 71 -13.53 1.83 -16.89
CA THR A 71 -12.18 2.33 -17.18
C THR A 71 -11.92 3.65 -16.44
N LYS A 72 -12.83 4.64 -16.55
CA LYS A 72 -12.69 5.91 -15.85
C LYS A 72 -12.65 5.77 -14.33
N GLN A 73 -13.45 4.85 -13.78
CA GLN A 73 -13.43 4.56 -12.34
C GLN A 73 -12.07 4.01 -11.92
N LEU A 74 -11.53 3.04 -12.68
CA LEU A 74 -10.22 2.47 -12.39
C LEU A 74 -9.08 3.49 -12.50
N GLU A 75 -9.16 4.41 -13.47
CA GLU A 75 -8.21 5.53 -13.59
C GLU A 75 -8.23 6.40 -12.32
N HIS A 76 -9.42 6.81 -11.89
CA HIS A 76 -9.58 7.60 -10.67
C HIS A 76 -9.09 6.87 -9.42
N ASP A 77 -9.41 5.58 -9.29
CA ASP A 77 -8.97 4.76 -8.16
C ASP A 77 -7.45 4.59 -8.13
N CYS A 78 -6.83 4.43 -9.31
CA CYS A 78 -5.38 4.37 -9.46
C CYS A 78 -4.71 5.69 -9.04
N ASP A 79 -5.25 6.82 -9.50
CA ASP A 79 -4.73 8.15 -9.13
C ASP A 79 -4.87 8.41 -7.63
N SER A 80 -6.02 8.05 -7.05
CA SER A 80 -6.27 8.14 -5.60
C SER A 80 -5.28 7.29 -4.80
N LEU A 81 -5.05 6.04 -5.23
CA LEU A 81 -4.09 5.15 -4.58
C LEU A 81 -2.66 5.69 -4.69
N LYS A 82 -2.28 6.22 -5.85
CA LYS A 82 -0.96 6.82 -6.08
C LYS A 82 -0.72 8.04 -5.19
N ALA A 83 -1.72 8.89 -5.02
CA ALA A 83 -1.65 10.04 -4.11
C ALA A 83 -1.49 9.59 -2.65
N SER A 84 -2.25 8.59 -2.22
CA SER A 84 -2.12 8.00 -0.88
C SER A 84 -0.73 7.41 -0.66
N TYR A 85 -0.20 6.68 -1.65
CA TYR A 85 1.14 6.11 -1.57
C TYR A 85 2.21 7.20 -1.48
N ALA A 86 2.12 8.27 -2.28
CA ALA A 86 3.05 9.38 -2.23
C ALA A 86 3.08 10.03 -0.83
N LYS A 87 1.90 10.25 -0.24
CA LYS A 87 1.79 10.76 1.13
C LYS A 87 2.43 9.82 2.16
N LEU A 88 2.13 8.53 2.07
CA LEU A 88 2.72 7.54 2.98
C LEU A 88 4.24 7.50 2.86
N LYS A 89 4.76 7.61 1.62
CA LYS A 89 6.19 7.64 1.36
C LYS A 89 6.85 8.86 2.00
N THR A 90 6.26 10.05 1.87
CA THR A 90 6.78 11.25 2.52
C THR A 90 6.76 11.12 4.04
N ASP A 91 5.67 10.59 4.61
CA ASP A 91 5.54 10.38 6.05
C ASP A 91 6.63 9.40 6.55
N TRP A 92 6.88 8.33 5.80
CA TRP A 92 7.94 7.36 6.09
C TRP A 92 9.34 7.98 6.02
N ASP A 93 9.64 8.77 4.98
CA ASP A 93 10.95 9.42 4.83
C ASP A 93 11.21 10.39 6.01
N ILE A 94 10.19 11.12 6.46
CA ILE A 94 10.26 11.98 7.65
C ILE A 94 10.54 11.16 8.91
N LEU A 95 9.75 10.11 9.16
CA LEU A 95 9.91 9.24 10.33
C LEU A 95 11.27 8.54 10.35
N PHE A 96 11.78 8.16 9.17
CA PHE A 96 13.09 7.54 9.02
C PHE A 96 14.21 8.50 9.48
N VAL A 97 14.20 9.74 8.98
CA VAL A 97 15.19 10.76 9.38
C VAL A 97 15.08 11.10 10.87
N GLN A 98 13.86 11.20 11.39
CA GLN A 98 13.63 11.43 12.83
C GLN A 98 14.19 10.29 13.67
N ASN A 99 13.94 9.04 13.29
CA ASN A 99 14.49 7.86 13.97
C ASN A 99 16.02 7.87 13.94
N GLN A 100 16.63 8.17 12.79
CA GLN A 100 18.09 8.25 12.70
C GLN A 100 18.65 9.34 13.61
N THR A 101 18.00 10.50 13.65
CA THR A 101 18.38 11.62 14.53
C THR A 101 18.27 11.24 16.00
N LEU A 102 17.18 10.58 16.40
CA LEU A 102 16.97 10.13 17.77
C LEU A 102 18.01 9.07 18.16
N LYS A 103 18.32 8.15 17.26
CA LYS A 103 19.35 7.12 17.48
C LYS A 103 20.72 7.75 17.76
N SER A 104 21.16 8.69 16.93
CA SER A 104 22.42 9.42 17.17
C SER A 104 22.42 10.21 18.49
N LYS A 105 21.27 10.80 18.88
CA LYS A 105 21.14 11.49 20.18
C LYS A 105 21.27 10.51 21.35
N VAL A 106 20.64 9.34 21.26
CA VAL A 106 20.74 8.29 22.28
C VAL A 106 22.19 7.83 22.43
N ASP A 107 22.90 7.60 21.32
CA ASP A 107 24.30 7.17 21.35
C ASP A 107 25.20 8.23 21.99
N LEU A 108 25.00 9.51 21.64
CA LEU A 108 25.74 10.63 22.25
C LEU A 108 25.47 10.75 23.76
N LEU A 109 24.23 10.59 24.19
CA LEU A 109 23.88 10.67 25.61
C LEU A 109 24.46 9.49 26.40
N LYS A 110 24.46 8.28 25.82
CA LYS A 110 25.13 7.11 26.41
C LYS A 110 26.63 7.34 26.58
N GLU A 111 27.28 7.93 25.58
CA GLU A 111 28.70 8.26 25.64
C GLU A 111 29.00 9.29 26.74
N LYS A 112 28.19 10.35 26.83
CA LYS A 112 28.30 11.36 27.89
C LYS A 112 28.11 10.77 29.28
N LEU A 113 27.13 9.89 29.45
CA LEU A 113 26.88 9.22 30.72
C LEU A 113 28.11 8.39 31.16
N LYS A 114 28.68 7.61 30.24
CA LYS A 114 29.89 6.81 30.49
C LYS A 114 31.09 7.67 30.86
N MET A 115 31.27 8.83 30.20
CA MET A 115 32.35 9.77 30.55
C MET A 115 32.15 10.35 31.96
N GLN A 116 30.91 10.70 32.32
CA GLN A 116 30.59 11.24 33.63
C GLN A 116 30.82 10.21 34.74
N GLU A 117 30.37 8.98 34.55
CA GLU A 117 30.63 7.85 35.47
C GLU A 117 32.13 7.62 35.66
N ASN A 118 32.92 7.65 34.58
CA ASN A 118 34.38 7.51 34.66
C ASN A 118 35.05 8.67 35.42
N LEU A 119 34.61 9.91 35.20
CA LEU A 119 35.13 11.08 35.90
C LEU A 119 34.79 11.05 37.39
N GLU A 120 33.58 10.62 37.73
CA GLU A 120 33.10 10.48 39.11
C GLU A 120 33.87 9.36 39.83
N THR A 121 34.09 8.23 39.16
CA THR A 121 34.93 7.12 39.66
C THR A 121 36.37 7.58 39.92
N GLN A 122 37.00 8.31 38.98
CA GLN A 122 38.34 8.88 39.18
C GLN A 122 38.41 9.93 40.29
N SER A 123 37.33 10.69 40.51
CA SER A 123 37.25 11.68 41.60
C SER A 123 37.19 11.00 42.96
N ILE A 124 36.36 9.95 43.06
CA ILE A 124 36.25 9.11 44.27
C ILE A 124 37.58 8.42 44.56
N GLU A 125 38.26 7.88 43.54
CA GLU A 125 39.55 7.20 43.69
C GLU A 125 40.67 8.18 44.12
N ARG A 126 40.71 9.39 43.56
CA ARG A 126 41.61 10.45 44.04
C ARG A 126 41.34 10.90 45.47
N LYS A 127 40.08 10.97 45.89
CA LYS A 127 39.72 11.25 47.30
C LYS A 127 40.16 10.12 48.24
N ARG A 128 40.00 8.85 47.84
CA ARG A 128 40.49 7.71 48.62
C ARG A 128 42.00 7.72 48.81
N LEU A 129 42.78 8.12 47.80
CA LEU A 129 44.24 8.29 47.90
C LEU A 129 44.67 9.50 48.75
N GLY A 130 43.78 10.46 49.00
CA GLY A 130 44.02 11.61 49.88
C GLY A 130 43.61 11.38 51.34
N GLU A 131 42.84 10.32 51.60
CA GLU A 131 42.37 9.90 52.93
C GLU A 131 43.08 8.62 53.42
N GLU A 132 44.35 8.40 53.06
CA GLU A 132 45.17 7.43 53.81
C GLU A 132 45.79 8.08 55.03
N GLY A 133 44.90 8.24 56.01
CA GLY A 133 45.20 8.50 57.41
C GLY A 133 44.16 7.85 58.33
N SER A 134 43.58 6.69 57.98
CA SER A 134 43.06 5.74 58.98
C SER A 134 42.65 4.41 58.34
N SER A 135 43.40 3.37 58.70
CA SER A 135 43.05 1.94 58.72
C SER A 135 41.55 1.63 58.76
N VAL A 136 41.05 0.83 57.80
CA VAL A 136 40.25 -0.39 58.06
C VAL A 136 40.48 -1.38 56.91
N LYS A 137 40.84 -2.62 57.27
CA LYS A 137 40.88 -3.80 56.41
C LYS A 137 39.46 -4.22 56.02
N SER A 138 39.22 -4.60 54.77
CA SER A 138 38.30 -5.71 54.49
C SER A 138 38.53 -6.29 53.09
N ASP A 139 39.08 -7.50 53.13
CA ASP A 139 38.95 -8.68 52.28
C ASP A 139 38.51 -8.62 50.81
N ASN A 140 39.22 -9.50 50.11
CA ASN A 140 39.30 -9.81 48.70
C ASN A 140 38.07 -10.56 48.13
N THR A 141 38.10 -10.74 46.80
CA THR A 141 37.43 -11.80 46.02
C THR A 141 36.00 -11.43 45.55
N GLN A 142 35.62 -11.49 44.26
CA GLN A 142 35.98 -12.44 43.21
C GLN A 142 35.71 -11.84 41.81
N TYR A 143 36.61 -12.12 40.86
CA TYR A 143 36.37 -11.99 39.43
C TYR A 143 35.37 -13.06 39.00
N SER A 144 34.36 -12.69 38.22
CA SER A 144 33.58 -13.65 37.42
C SER A 144 33.24 -12.99 36.10
N GLU A 145 33.88 -13.50 35.05
CA GLU A 145 33.46 -13.36 33.68
C GLU A 145 32.05 -13.96 33.55
N GLU A 146 31.08 -13.20 33.05
CA GLU A 146 29.97 -13.82 32.34
C GLU A 146 29.85 -13.20 30.95
N GLU A 147 30.00 -14.10 30.00
CA GLU A 147 29.81 -13.95 28.58
C GLU A 147 28.34 -13.61 28.24
N GLY A 148 28.17 -12.96 27.09
CA GLY A 148 27.07 -13.26 26.16
C GLY A 148 25.65 -13.16 26.69
N LEU A 149 25.07 -11.96 26.69
CA LEU A 149 23.64 -11.80 26.48
C LEU A 149 23.38 -11.30 25.07
N GLU A 150 23.11 -12.27 24.21
CA GLU A 150 22.41 -12.14 22.94
C GLU A 150 21.13 -11.33 23.17
N ASN A 151 21.18 -10.05 22.86
CA ASN A 151 20.02 -9.15 22.92
C ASN A 151 19.06 -9.52 21.78
N GLN A 152 18.24 -10.54 22.03
CA GLN A 152 17.09 -10.89 21.22
C GLN A 152 16.00 -9.84 21.45
N TYR A 153 16.15 -8.67 20.81
CA TYR A 153 15.07 -7.68 20.74
C TYR A 153 13.97 -8.23 19.83
N SER A 154 13.01 -8.93 20.43
CA SER A 154 11.71 -9.18 19.84
C SER A 154 11.00 -7.84 19.69
N PHE A 155 10.78 -7.39 18.46
CA PHE A 155 9.99 -6.21 18.11
C PHE A 155 8.52 -6.65 17.93
N PRO A 156 7.64 -6.49 18.94
CA PRO A 156 6.26 -6.98 18.86
C PRO A 156 5.37 -6.12 17.94
N GLU A 157 5.88 -4.98 17.48
CA GLU A 157 5.13 -3.99 16.70
C GLU A 157 5.01 -4.35 15.21
N LEU A 158 5.92 -5.19 14.68
CA LEU A 158 5.91 -5.60 13.26
C LEU A 158 4.83 -6.66 12.94
N ALA A 159 4.31 -7.34 13.96
CA ALA A 159 3.26 -8.34 13.79
C ALA A 159 1.92 -7.73 13.30
N VAL A 160 1.68 -6.44 13.57
CA VAL A 160 0.44 -5.74 13.22
C VAL A 160 0.33 -5.49 11.70
N LEU A 161 1.45 -5.51 10.97
CA LEU A 161 1.49 -5.28 9.52
C LEU A 161 1.60 -6.56 8.67
N GLY A 162 1.53 -7.75 9.28
CA GLY A 162 1.55 -9.03 8.55
C GLY A 162 2.91 -9.44 7.97
N PHE A 163 4.00 -8.76 8.35
CA PHE A 163 5.36 -9.17 8.01
C PHE A 163 5.91 -10.09 9.11
N TYR A 164 5.72 -11.39 8.96
CA TYR A 164 6.40 -12.37 9.81
C TYR A 164 7.88 -12.44 9.42
N TYR A 165 8.76 -12.07 10.34
CA TYR A 165 10.17 -12.45 10.28
C TYR A 165 10.28 -13.85 10.88
N ASP A 166 10.58 -14.85 10.05
CA ASP A 166 10.88 -16.22 10.50
C ASP A 166 12.41 -16.36 10.68
N PRO A 167 12.91 -16.42 11.92
CA PRO A 167 14.34 -16.52 12.20
C PRO A 167 14.94 -17.88 11.77
N THR A 168 14.15 -18.84 11.31
CA THR A 168 14.65 -20.14 10.80
C THR A 168 14.95 -20.13 9.30
N LEU A 169 14.52 -19.10 8.56
CA LEU A 169 14.83 -18.93 7.14
C LEU A 169 16.16 -18.18 6.94
N THR A 170 17.26 -18.76 7.43
CA THR A 170 18.61 -18.37 7.01
C THR A 170 19.00 -19.16 5.77
N ALA A 171 19.69 -18.50 4.84
CA ALA A 171 20.06 -18.99 3.51
C ALA A 171 20.92 -20.28 3.56
N SER A 172 20.28 -21.42 3.75
CA SER A 172 20.93 -22.74 3.68
C SER A 172 19.90 -23.84 3.41
N ASN A 173 19.09 -23.68 2.36
CA ASN A 173 18.45 -24.79 1.63
C ASN A 173 18.02 -24.35 0.22
N LEU A 174 19.00 -23.93 -0.58
CA LEU A 174 18.91 -24.03 -2.04
C LEU A 174 19.72 -25.26 -2.42
N ARG A 175 19.07 -26.43 -2.45
CA ARG A 175 19.54 -27.57 -3.25
C ARG A 175 18.97 -27.36 -4.66
N LEU A 176 19.88 -27.40 -5.64
CA LEU A 176 19.62 -27.38 -7.09
C LEU A 176 18.46 -28.28 -7.51
#